data_AF-A0A7R9SYF9-F1
#
_entry.id   AF-A0A7R9SYF9-F1
#
_cell.length_a   1.000
_cell.length_b   1.000
_cell.length_c   1.000
_cell.angle_alpha   90.00
_cell.angle_beta   90.00
_cell.angle_gamma   90.00
#
_symmetry.space_group_name_H-M   'P 1'
#
loop_
_entity.id
_entity.type
_entity.pdbx_description
1 polymer ?
#
loop_
_entity_poly.entity_id
_entity_poly.type
_entity_poly.pdbx_seq_one_letter_code
_entity_poly.pdbx_strand_id
1 'polypeptide(L)'
;EMPFSVSSKKVFEGAMEASRALGMNYVGPEHVVLSLMEEPSGEKARAVLAAAEVDFETINEHTASKLSAEVEENSGKAEAESGKKRRAAAAGSSKGGAGGEDDKKSALEEFCTDMTALAAEKKIDPVVGRDDETKRCIQILAKRVKNNPILLGDPGVGKTAVVE
;
A
#
# COMPACT_ATOMS: atom_id res chain seq x y z
N GLU A 1 21.85 -27.62 -18.32
CA GLU A 1 20.82 -27.27 -17.32
C GLU A 1 19.61 -28.16 -17.53
N MET A 2 19.04 -28.73 -16.46
CA MET A 2 17.80 -29.50 -16.57
C MET A 2 16.61 -28.55 -16.45
N PRO A 3 15.64 -28.57 -17.39
CA PRO A 3 14.47 -27.71 -17.33
C PRO A 3 13.54 -28.11 -16.18
N PHE A 4 12.81 -27.13 -15.63
CA PHE A 4 11.80 -27.39 -14.61
C PHE A 4 10.69 -28.31 -15.13
N SER A 5 10.16 -29.14 -14.24
CA SER A 5 8.96 -29.92 -14.53
C SER A 5 7.75 -29.01 -14.67
N VAL A 6 6.73 -29.47 -15.40
CA VAL A 6 5.46 -28.73 -15.55
C VAL A 6 4.81 -28.47 -14.20
N SER A 7 4.91 -29.43 -13.27
CA SER A 7 4.46 -29.28 -11.88
C SER A 7 5.20 -28.18 -11.15
N SER A 8 6.54 -28.17 -11.19
CA SER A 8 7.33 -27.12 -10.53
C SER A 8 7.00 -25.73 -11.05
N LYS A 9 6.68 -25.61 -12.35
CA LYS A 9 6.25 -24.34 -12.94
C LYS A 9 4.92 -23.85 -12.36
N LYS A 10 3.95 -24.76 -12.16
CA LYS A 10 2.65 -24.44 -11.57
C LYS A 10 2.76 -23.97 -10.12
N VAL A 11 3.63 -24.59 -9.31
CA VAL A 11 3.93 -24.12 -7.95
C VAL A 11 4.43 -22.67 -7.95
N PHE A 12 5.33 -22.31 -8.87
CA PHE A 12 5.81 -20.92 -8.94
C PHE A 12 4.75 -19.95 -9.47
N GLU A 13 3.90 -20.38 -10.39
CA GLU A 13 2.76 -19.59 -10.86
C GLU A 13 1.76 -19.32 -9.73
N GLY A 14 1.42 -20.34 -8.93
CA GLY A 14 0.55 -20.19 -7.76
C GLY A 14 1.17 -19.36 -6.64
N ALA A 15 2.48 -19.48 -6.40
CA ALA A 15 3.18 -18.64 -5.42
C ALA A 15 3.15 -17.15 -5.80
N MET A 16 3.26 -16.82 -7.09
CA MET A 16 3.10 -15.45 -7.57
C MET A 16 1.68 -14.93 -7.38
N GLU A 17 0.68 -15.78 -7.61
CA GLU A 17 -0.73 -15.43 -7.40
C GLU A 17 -1.03 -15.17 -5.91
N ALA A 18 -0.53 -16.03 -5.02
CA ALA A 18 -0.64 -15.88 -3.57
C ALA A 18 -0.01 -14.56 -3.07
N SER A 19 1.20 -14.24 -3.53
CA SER A 19 1.88 -12.97 -3.18
C SER A 19 1.06 -11.75 -3.60
N ARG A 20 0.43 -11.80 -4.79
CA ARG A 20 -0.40 -10.70 -5.30
C ARG A 20 -1.71 -10.56 -4.54
N ALA A 21 -2.35 -11.68 -4.21
CA ALA A 21 -3.58 -11.68 -3.42
C ALA A 21 -3.37 -11.05 -2.03
N LEU A 22 -2.17 -11.20 -1.47
CA LEU A 22 -1.77 -10.64 -0.18
C LEU A 22 -1.16 -9.23 -0.27
N GLY A 23 -1.08 -8.64 -1.46
CA GLY A 23 -0.51 -7.30 -1.67
C GLY A 23 1.00 -7.22 -1.38
N MET A 24 1.71 -8.34 -1.41
CA MET A 24 3.16 -8.38 -1.23
C MET A 24 3.89 -8.12 -2.55
N ASN A 25 4.89 -7.25 -2.49
CA ASN A 25 5.70 -6.84 -3.65
C ASN A 25 6.81 -7.86 -4.01
N TYR A 26 6.96 -8.93 -3.23
CA TYR A 26 7.98 -9.97 -3.43
C TYR A 26 7.42 -11.36 -3.13
N VAL A 27 7.96 -12.37 -3.82
CA VAL A 27 7.63 -13.78 -3.56
C VAL A 27 8.60 -14.34 -2.51
N GLY A 28 8.16 -14.43 -1.26
CA GLY A 28 8.87 -15.13 -0.18
C GLY A 28 8.76 -16.67 -0.25
N PRO A 29 9.60 -17.39 0.53
CA PRO A 29 9.51 -18.85 0.70
C PRO A 29 8.13 -19.34 1.14
N GLU A 30 7.43 -18.54 1.94
CA GLU A 30 6.11 -18.81 2.50
C GLU A 30 5.08 -19.01 1.38
N HIS A 31 5.12 -18.18 0.34
CA HIS A 31 4.25 -18.32 -0.82
C HIS A 31 4.52 -19.58 -1.63
N VAL A 32 5.81 -19.94 -1.74
CA VAL A 32 6.22 -21.17 -2.44
C VAL A 32 5.74 -22.40 -1.68
N VAL A 33 5.88 -22.39 -0.35
CA VAL A 33 5.36 -23.47 0.51
C VAL A 33 3.85 -23.55 0.42
N LEU A 34 3.13 -22.42 0.51
CA LEU A 34 1.68 -22.37 0.39
C LEU A 34 1.21 -22.95 -0.95
N SER A 35 1.81 -22.52 -2.06
CA SER A 35 1.44 -23.04 -3.38
C SER A 35 1.81 -24.51 -3.58
N LEU A 36 2.92 -24.97 -2.99
CA LEU A 36 3.31 -26.38 -3.00
C LEU A 36 2.31 -27.25 -2.22
N MET A 37 1.69 -26.68 -1.19
CA MET A 37 0.68 -27.34 -0.36
C MET A 37 -0.69 -27.39 -1.04
N GLU A 38 -1.05 -26.36 -1.81
CA GLU A 38 -2.31 -26.29 -2.57
C GLU A 38 -2.30 -27.10 -3.86
N GLU A 39 -1.13 -27.25 -4.52
CA GLU A 39 -1.10 -27.94 -5.80
C GLU A 39 -1.36 -29.45 -5.64
N PRO A 40 -2.33 -30.03 -6.37
CA PRO A 40 -2.61 -31.47 -6.31
C PRO A 40 -1.45 -32.34 -6.81
N SER A 41 -0.50 -31.77 -7.58
CA SER A 41 0.73 -32.46 -7.98
C SER A 41 1.82 -32.48 -6.88
N GLY A 42 1.56 -31.81 -5.75
CA GLY A 42 2.38 -31.77 -4.55
C GLY A 42 2.41 -33.06 -3.72
N GLU A 43 1.73 -34.13 -4.14
CA GLU A 43 1.78 -35.45 -3.47
C GLU A 43 3.21 -35.95 -3.24
N LYS A 44 4.13 -35.70 -4.18
CA LYS A 44 5.54 -36.05 -4.02
C LYS A 44 6.22 -35.24 -2.93
N ALA A 45 5.90 -33.96 -2.82
CA ALA A 45 6.43 -33.11 -1.75
C ALA A 45 5.88 -33.56 -0.38
N ARG A 46 4.58 -33.89 -0.31
CA ARG A 46 3.98 -34.46 0.91
C ARG A 46 4.61 -35.80 1.30
N ALA A 47 4.87 -36.67 0.34
CA ALA A 47 5.54 -37.96 0.60
C ALA A 47 6.97 -37.78 1.13
N VAL A 48 7.71 -36.80 0.59
CA VAL A 48 9.07 -36.47 1.08
C VAL A 48 9.01 -35.87 2.48
N LEU A 49 8.04 -35.00 2.77
CA LEU A 49 7.85 -34.42 4.11
C LEU A 49 7.45 -35.47 5.14
N ALA A 50 6.57 -36.41 4.76
CA ALA A 50 6.20 -37.54 5.60
C ALA A 50 7.39 -38.46 5.89
N ALA A 51 8.27 -38.68 4.91
CA ALA A 51 9.52 -39.43 5.11
C ALA A 51 10.52 -38.70 6.01
N ALA A 52 10.39 -37.39 6.16
CA ALA A 52 11.18 -36.56 7.07
C ALA A 52 10.53 -36.38 8.45
N GLU A 53 9.43 -37.09 8.73
CA GLU A 53 8.66 -37.00 10.00
C GLU A 53 8.13 -35.59 10.29
N VAL A 54 7.85 -34.80 9.24
CA VAL A 54 7.27 -33.45 9.39
C VAL A 54 5.80 -33.46 9.03
N ASP A 55 4.96 -33.08 10.00
CA ASP A 55 3.52 -33.03 9.82
C ASP A 55 3.08 -31.83 8.98
N PHE A 56 2.22 -32.10 8.01
CA PHE A 56 1.72 -31.11 7.06
C PHE A 56 0.95 -29.96 7.74
N GLU A 57 0.21 -30.27 8.80
CA GLU A 57 -0.57 -29.27 9.56
C GLU A 57 0.35 -28.27 10.26
N THR A 58 1.42 -28.75 10.88
CA THR A 58 2.39 -27.89 11.59
C THR A 58 3.08 -26.90 10.63
N ILE A 59 3.43 -27.35 9.42
CA ILE A 59 4.01 -26.46 8.39
C ILE A 59 3.02 -25.38 7.99
N ASN A 60 1.74 -25.73 7.83
CA ASN A 60 0.72 -24.76 7.42
C ASN A 60 0.52 -23.70 8.51
N GLU A 61 0.46 -24.10 9.78
CA GLU A 61 0.34 -23.19 10.92
C GLU A 61 1.55 -22.24 11.01
N HIS A 62 2.76 -22.77 10.87
CA HIS A 62 3.98 -21.96 10.87
C HIS A 62 4.05 -21.01 9.67
N THR A 63 3.61 -21.46 8.50
CA THR A 63 3.58 -20.62 7.29
C THR A 63 2.54 -19.53 7.43
N ALA A 64 1.33 -19.85 7.87
CA ALA A 64 0.26 -18.87 8.11
C ALA A 64 0.65 -17.84 9.19
N SER A 65 1.32 -18.26 10.26
CA SER A 65 1.81 -17.36 11.30
C SER A 65 2.91 -16.42 10.83
N LYS A 66 3.82 -16.88 9.97
CA LYS A 66 4.86 -16.03 9.38
C LYS A 66 4.29 -15.09 8.34
N LEU A 67 3.38 -15.59 7.51
CA LEU A 67 2.70 -14.81 6.49
C LEU A 67 1.88 -13.69 7.11
N SER A 68 1.14 -13.95 8.20
CA SER A 68 0.42 -12.90 8.91
C SER A 68 1.36 -11.88 9.55
N ALA A 69 2.48 -12.31 10.13
CA ALA A 69 3.50 -11.39 10.64
C ALA A 69 4.14 -10.54 9.53
N GLU A 70 4.39 -11.11 8.35
CA GLU A 70 4.93 -10.37 7.20
C GLU A 70 3.92 -9.41 6.57
N VAL A 71 2.64 -9.78 6.54
CA VAL A 71 1.55 -8.88 6.11
C VAL A 71 1.44 -7.70 7.07
N GLU A 72 1.51 -7.93 8.38
CA GLU A 72 1.56 -6.87 9.39
C GLU A 72 2.85 -6.02 9.30
N GLU A 73 3.97 -6.61 8.90
CA GLU A 73 5.19 -5.86 8.62
C GLU A 73 5.14 -5.11 7.28
N ASN A 74 4.38 -5.58 6.30
CA ASN A 74 4.28 -4.93 4.98
C ASN A 74 3.25 -3.79 5.02
N SER A 75 2.11 -3.98 5.71
CA SER A 75 1.24 -2.88 6.13
C SER A 75 2.01 -1.95 7.08
N GLY A 76 2.78 -2.53 7.99
CA GLY A 76 3.67 -1.84 8.91
C GLY A 76 4.83 -1.13 8.24
N LYS A 77 5.31 -1.52 7.05
CA LYS A 77 6.39 -0.84 6.27
C LYS A 77 5.80 0.22 5.35
N ALA A 78 4.58 0.03 4.84
CA ALA A 78 3.76 1.11 4.34
C ALA A 78 3.49 2.18 5.44
N GLU A 79 3.47 1.78 6.71
CA GLU A 79 3.39 2.69 7.87
C GLU A 79 4.75 3.07 8.52
N ALA A 80 5.85 2.34 8.31
CA ALA A 80 7.11 2.52 9.05
C ALA A 80 8.11 3.45 8.34
N GLU A 81 7.99 3.65 7.03
CA GLU A 81 8.56 4.86 6.41
C GLU A 81 7.88 6.13 6.96
N SER A 82 6.61 6.04 7.40
CA SER A 82 5.90 7.11 8.10
C SER A 82 6.23 7.20 9.60
N GLY A 83 6.62 6.08 10.24
CA GLY A 83 6.84 5.97 11.68
C GLY A 83 8.05 6.72 12.26
N LYS A 84 9.13 6.94 11.48
CA LYS A 84 10.40 7.44 12.04
C LYS A 84 10.47 8.96 12.26
N LYS A 85 9.47 9.73 11.83
CA LYS A 85 9.35 11.19 12.10
C LYS A 85 8.36 11.55 13.22
N ARG A 86 7.85 10.56 13.98
CA ARG A 86 6.81 10.75 15.01
C ARG A 86 7.26 11.38 16.34
N ARG A 87 8.55 11.74 16.54
CA ARG A 87 9.02 12.29 17.84
C ARG A 87 9.34 13.79 17.89
N ALA A 88 9.25 14.54 16.78
CA ALA A 88 9.79 15.92 16.77
C ALA A 88 8.76 17.06 16.59
N ALA A 89 7.46 16.81 16.36
CA ALA A 89 6.53 17.88 15.95
C ALA A 89 5.31 18.07 16.87
N ALA A 90 5.35 17.57 18.11
CA ALA A 90 4.32 17.84 19.11
C ALA A 90 4.59 19.18 19.83
N ALA A 91 4.46 20.31 19.13
CA ALA A 91 4.35 21.63 19.75
C ALA A 91 3.77 22.67 18.77
N GLY A 92 2.56 23.17 19.05
CA GLY A 92 2.00 24.40 18.46
C GLY A 92 0.68 24.20 17.70
N SER A 93 -0.48 24.19 18.38
CA SER A 93 -1.42 25.33 18.48
C SER A 93 -2.37 25.43 17.27
N SER A 94 -3.62 24.92 17.32
CA SER A 94 -4.85 25.43 17.97
C SER A 94 -5.79 26.22 17.03
N LYS A 95 -6.94 25.59 16.75
CA LYS A 95 -8.31 26.11 16.88
C LYS A 95 -8.93 27.04 15.81
N GLY A 96 -9.94 26.48 15.15
CA GLY A 96 -11.17 27.14 14.66
C GLY A 96 -11.75 26.40 13.44
N GLY A 97 -12.95 25.81 13.42
CA GLY A 97 -14.02 25.60 14.39
C GLY A 97 -15.25 25.03 13.66
N ALA A 98 -15.96 24.10 14.32
CA ALA A 98 -17.36 23.62 14.19
C ALA A 98 -17.93 23.35 12.77
N GLY A 99 -18.55 22.21 12.42
CA GLY A 99 -19.32 21.15 13.09
C GLY A 99 -20.41 20.72 12.09
N GLY A 100 -20.99 19.52 12.02
CA GLY A 100 -20.76 18.24 12.68
C GLY A 100 -21.50 17.13 11.91
N GLU A 101 -21.66 16.00 12.59
CA GLU A 101 -22.50 14.82 12.31
C GLU A 101 -22.03 13.81 11.24
N ASP A 102 -21.56 12.69 11.80
CA ASP A 102 -21.35 11.37 11.22
C ASP A 102 -22.65 10.72 10.68
N ASP A 103 -22.46 9.61 9.95
CA ASP A 103 -23.45 8.57 9.56
C ASP A 103 -24.20 8.67 8.22
N LYS A 104 -23.55 9.25 7.21
CA LYS A 104 -23.54 8.65 5.86
C LYS A 104 -22.08 8.65 5.43
N LYS A 105 -21.54 7.52 4.94
CA LYS A 105 -20.28 7.54 4.16
C LYS A 105 -20.39 8.74 3.23
N SER A 106 -19.58 9.75 3.49
CA SER A 106 -19.80 11.04 2.83
C SER A 106 -19.61 10.81 1.33
N ALA A 107 -20.38 11.47 0.47
CA ALA A 107 -20.15 11.38 -0.97
C ALA A 107 -18.70 11.76 -1.34
N LEU A 108 -18.02 12.51 -0.46
CA LEU A 108 -16.60 12.83 -0.53
C LEU A 108 -15.71 11.60 -0.31
N GLU A 109 -16.00 10.73 0.66
CA GLU A 109 -15.23 9.50 0.87
C GLU A 109 -15.40 8.48 -0.27
N GLU A 110 -16.58 8.45 -0.90
CA GLU A 110 -16.85 7.48 -1.98
C GLU A 110 -16.28 7.94 -3.34
N PHE A 111 -16.32 9.24 -3.64
CA PHE A 111 -15.99 9.76 -4.96
C PHE A 111 -14.81 10.74 -5.00
N CYS A 112 -14.26 11.14 -3.86
CA CYS A 112 -13.13 12.07 -3.78
C CYS A 112 -11.94 11.45 -3.04
N THR A 113 -10.76 12.00 -3.31
CA THR A 113 -9.53 11.64 -2.59
C THR A 113 -9.07 12.86 -1.80
N ASP A 114 -8.91 12.71 -0.49
CA ASP A 114 -8.43 13.80 0.37
C ASP A 114 -6.91 13.95 0.27
N MET A 115 -6.46 14.93 -0.53
CA MET A 115 -5.04 15.27 -0.68
C MET A 115 -4.44 15.81 0.62
N THR A 116 -5.20 16.48 1.48
CA THR A 116 -4.67 17.05 2.72
C THR A 116 -4.33 15.97 3.75
N ALA A 117 -5.14 14.91 3.81
CA ALA A 117 -4.84 13.72 4.61
C ALA A 117 -3.58 13.01 4.10
N LEU A 118 -3.48 12.79 2.77
CA LEU A 118 -2.30 12.17 2.16
C LEU A 118 -1.03 13.01 2.35
N ALA A 119 -1.13 14.34 2.28
CA ALA A 119 -0.04 15.26 2.56
C ALA A 119 0.43 15.16 4.03
N ALA A 120 -0.52 15.09 4.97
CA ALA A 120 -0.22 14.92 6.39
C ALA A 120 0.51 13.60 6.67
N GLU A 121 0.14 12.54 5.95
CA GLU A 121 0.78 11.23 5.97
C GLU A 121 2.10 11.17 5.18
N LYS A 122 2.48 12.25 4.48
CA LYS A 122 3.64 12.34 3.56
C LYS A 122 3.64 11.28 2.45
N LYS A 123 2.45 10.88 2.00
CA LYS A 123 2.28 9.97 0.86
C LYS A 123 2.31 10.69 -0.50
N ILE A 124 2.34 12.02 -0.48
CA ILE A 124 2.43 12.86 -1.68
C ILE A 124 3.89 13.16 -1.99
N ASP A 125 4.25 13.11 -3.27
CA ASP A 125 5.57 13.48 -3.76
C ASP A 125 5.83 14.99 -3.59
N PRO A 126 7.05 15.40 -3.20
CA PRO A 126 7.34 16.81 -3.02
C PRO A 126 7.24 17.57 -4.35
N VAL A 127 6.48 18.67 -4.34
CA VAL A 127 6.37 19.56 -5.50
C VAL A 127 7.65 20.37 -5.68
N VAL A 128 8.38 20.13 -6.77
CA VAL A 128 9.65 20.82 -7.06
C VAL A 128 9.45 21.85 -8.18
N GLY A 129 9.92 23.08 -7.94
CA GLY A 129 10.04 24.11 -8.99
C GLY A 129 8.71 24.74 -9.43
N ARG A 130 7.66 24.69 -8.60
CA ARG A 130 6.34 25.30 -8.87
C ARG A 130 5.93 26.37 -7.84
N ASP A 131 6.92 27.02 -7.25
CA ASP A 131 6.70 27.99 -6.17
C ASP A 131 5.80 29.15 -6.59
N ASP A 132 5.92 29.62 -7.82
CA ASP A 132 5.18 30.79 -8.31
C ASP A 132 3.72 30.44 -8.59
N GLU A 133 3.44 29.27 -9.18
CA GLU A 133 2.09 28.75 -9.38
C GLU A 133 1.39 28.49 -8.04
N THR A 134 2.08 27.84 -7.10
CA THR A 134 1.52 27.55 -5.77
C THR A 134 1.21 28.84 -5.00
N LYS A 135 2.15 29.81 -4.98
CA LYS A 135 1.90 31.14 -4.40
C LYS A 135 0.72 31.83 -5.07
N ARG A 136 0.57 31.72 -6.39
CA ARG A 136 -0.53 32.32 -7.13
C ARG A 136 -1.87 31.67 -6.78
N CYS A 137 -1.92 30.35 -6.64
CA CYS A 137 -3.09 29.62 -6.18
C CYS A 137 -3.52 30.08 -4.79
N ILE A 138 -2.58 30.13 -3.83
CA ILE A 138 -2.83 30.63 -2.48
C ILE A 138 -3.35 32.07 -2.50
N GLN A 139 -2.74 32.94 -3.31
CA GLN A 139 -3.17 34.32 -3.47
C GLN A 139 -4.61 34.44 -4.00
N ILE A 140 -5.01 33.58 -4.95
CA ILE A 140 -6.36 33.57 -5.51
C ILE A 140 -7.36 33.05 -4.46
N LEU A 141 -7.05 31.95 -3.80
CA LEU A 141 -7.89 31.35 -2.75
C LEU A 141 -8.16 32.34 -1.60
N ALA A 142 -7.18 33.20 -1.28
CA ALA A 142 -7.31 34.22 -0.23
C ALA A 142 -8.17 35.44 -0.61
N LYS A 143 -8.66 35.56 -1.86
CA LYS A 143 -9.51 36.68 -2.28
C LYS A 143 -10.93 36.54 -1.74
N ARG A 144 -11.61 37.67 -1.53
CA ARG A 144 -13.05 37.69 -1.20
C ARG A 144 -13.97 37.45 -2.40
N VAL A 145 -13.47 37.72 -3.61
CA VAL A 145 -14.25 37.63 -4.86
C VAL A 145 -13.37 36.93 -5.90
N LYS A 146 -13.97 35.97 -6.65
CA LYS A 146 -13.27 35.11 -7.62
C LYS A 146 -12.12 34.32 -6.98
N ASN A 147 -12.43 33.60 -5.92
CA ASN A 147 -11.48 32.80 -5.14
C ASN A 147 -11.29 31.36 -5.66
N ASN A 148 -11.86 31.01 -6.81
CA ASN A 148 -11.72 29.69 -7.41
C ASN A 148 -10.58 29.72 -8.44
N PRO A 149 -9.36 29.27 -8.10
CA PRO A 149 -8.28 29.16 -9.06
C PRO A 149 -8.60 28.08 -10.10
N ILE A 150 -8.23 28.35 -11.35
CA ILE A 150 -8.30 27.37 -12.44
C ILE A 150 -6.89 27.22 -13.00
N LEU A 151 -6.38 25.99 -12.99
CA LEU A 151 -5.07 25.66 -13.55
C LEU A 151 -5.23 25.32 -15.04
N LEU A 152 -4.68 26.16 -15.90
CA LEU A 152 -4.71 25.98 -17.36
C LEU A 152 -3.32 25.60 -17.86
N GLY A 153 -3.26 24.73 -18.88
CA GLY A 153 -2.02 24.33 -19.53
C GLY A 153 -2.23 23.09 -20.40
N ASP A 154 -1.20 22.69 -21.13
CA ASP A 154 -1.22 21.49 -21.97
C ASP A 154 -1.38 20.19 -21.15
N PRO A 155 -1.87 19.09 -21.73
CA PRO A 155 -1.87 17.80 -21.06
C PRO A 155 -0.43 17.36 -20.71
N GLY A 156 -0.25 16.72 -19.56
CA GLY A 156 1.07 16.21 -19.13
C GLY A 156 1.98 17.22 -18.42
N VAL A 157 1.65 18.51 -18.40
CA VAL A 157 2.46 19.54 -17.70
C VAL A 157 2.39 19.50 -16.17
N GLY A 158 1.80 18.45 -15.58
CA GLY A 158 1.73 18.26 -14.13
C GLY A 158 0.82 19.25 -13.38
N LYS A 159 -0.35 19.60 -13.93
CA LYS A 159 -1.32 20.48 -13.26
C LYS A 159 -1.75 19.93 -11.89
N THR A 160 -1.88 18.61 -11.77
CA THR A 160 -2.21 17.91 -10.51
C THR A 160 -1.17 18.15 -9.43
N ALA A 161 0.12 18.15 -9.80
CA ALA A 161 1.23 18.39 -8.88
C ALA A 161 1.28 19.81 -8.29
N VAL A 162 0.43 20.74 -8.73
CA VAL A 162 0.30 22.07 -8.08
C VAL A 162 -0.75 22.04 -6.96
N VAL A 163 -1.66 21.07 -7.01
CA VAL A 163 -2.78 20.91 -6.06
C VAL A 163 -2.40 19.98 -4.90
N GLU A 164 -1.61 18.95 -5.21
CA GLU A 164 -0.94 18.04 -4.28
C GLU A 164 0.01 18.79 -3.32
#